data_AF-G1Q0Q6-F1
#
_entry.id   AF-G1Q0Q6-F1
#
_cell.length_a   1.000
_cell.length_b   1.000
_cell.length_c   1.000
_cell.angle_alpha   90.00
_cell.angle_beta   90.00
_cell.angle_gamma   90.00
#
_symmetry.space_group_name_H-M   'P 1'
#
loop_
_entity.id
_entity.type
_entity.pdbx_description
1 polymer ?
#
loop_
_entity_poly.entity_id
_entity_poly.type
_entity_poly.pdbx_seq_one_letter_code
_entity_poly.pdbx_strand_id
1 'polypeptide(L)'
;HAELCFLERFGSWQLDEGKQYRLTCYINWSPCPNCAQILVEFLGENRHVSLRIFAARIYKKSDGYKNIYTKPYTYEDGLRKLRDAGAQLAIMTRDELQYCWDTFVDNQGQPFRPCPIQEEHIRTASQELENILGRTLMDATTFKDNFSHRRARRTYLCYQVEVWEGDAWAPVEELYGFLCNQIPLLPPCAQGLRHAELCFLDRVPFWNLEEGRQYRLTCYISWSPCPDCAQRLVEFLGNNNHMRLRIFAARIYTFVSGHEDGLRQLWDAGAQLTIMTRNDLQHCWDTFVDNQGDPFEPCPIQVEHIGTESQELENILRNQGN
;
A
#
# COMPACT_ATOMS: atom_id res chain seq x y z
N HIS A 1 -8.21 10.26 -23.03
CA HIS A 1 -7.50 9.15 -22.37
C HIS A 1 -8.32 7.90 -22.58
N ALA A 2 -7.70 6.82 -23.07
CA ALA A 2 -8.41 5.58 -23.41
C ALA A 2 -9.02 4.92 -22.16
N GLU A 3 -8.38 5.12 -21.01
CA GLU A 3 -8.78 4.65 -19.69
C GLU A 3 -10.16 5.19 -19.30
N LEU A 4 -10.44 6.47 -19.56
CA LEU A 4 -11.75 7.08 -19.27
C LEU A 4 -12.85 6.53 -20.17
N CYS A 5 -12.57 6.40 -21.47
CA CYS A 5 -13.52 5.81 -22.41
C CYS A 5 -13.80 4.33 -22.09
N PHE A 6 -12.79 3.61 -21.59
CA PHE A 6 -12.96 2.25 -21.09
C PHE A 6 -13.91 2.22 -19.88
N LEU A 7 -13.70 3.08 -18.89
CA LEU A 7 -14.56 3.14 -17.69
C LEU A 7 -16.00 3.56 -18.02
N GLU A 8 -16.19 4.52 -18.91
CA GLU A 8 -17.51 4.92 -19.39
C GLU A 8 -18.25 3.75 -20.05
N ARG A 9 -17.53 2.98 -20.87
CA ARG A 9 -18.08 1.77 -21.49
C ARG A 9 -18.34 0.68 -20.46
N PHE A 10 -17.44 0.50 -19.49
CA PHE A 10 -17.60 -0.46 -18.41
C PHE A 10 -18.84 -0.18 -17.56
N GLY A 11 -19.19 1.09 -17.33
CA GLY A 11 -20.41 1.48 -16.61
C GLY A 11 -21.71 1.01 -17.27
N SER A 12 -21.67 0.64 -18.56
CA SER A 12 -22.81 0.03 -19.26
C SER A 12 -22.86 -1.50 -19.15
N TRP A 13 -21.83 -2.14 -18.57
CA TRP A 13 -21.76 -3.59 -18.44
C TRP A 13 -22.58 -4.02 -17.22
N GLN A 14 -23.54 -4.91 -17.44
CA GLN A 14 -24.31 -5.54 -16.36
C GLN A 14 -23.51 -6.74 -15.83
N LEU A 15 -22.49 -6.46 -15.01
CA LEU A 15 -21.72 -7.50 -14.33
C LEU A 15 -22.46 -7.97 -13.07
N ASP A 16 -22.31 -9.26 -12.78
CA ASP A 16 -22.89 -9.90 -11.60
C ASP A 16 -21.93 -9.71 -10.42
N GLU A 17 -22.32 -8.93 -9.42
CA GLU A 17 -21.49 -8.63 -8.24
C GLU A 17 -21.10 -9.89 -7.43
N GLY A 18 -21.81 -11.01 -7.62
CA GLY A 18 -21.47 -12.30 -7.02
C GLY A 18 -20.31 -13.03 -7.70
N LYS A 19 -19.78 -12.50 -8.83
CA LYS A 19 -18.70 -13.12 -9.61
C LYS A 19 -17.45 -12.26 -9.63
N GLN A 20 -16.31 -12.94 -9.64
CA GLN A 20 -15.02 -12.31 -9.82
C GLN A 20 -14.68 -12.15 -11.29
N TYR A 21 -14.32 -10.94 -11.70
CA TYR A 21 -13.94 -10.62 -13.08
C TYR A 21 -12.46 -10.24 -13.16
N ARG A 22 -11.82 -10.58 -14.28
CA ARG A 22 -10.46 -10.16 -14.59
C ARG A 22 -10.44 -9.38 -15.88
N LEU A 23 -10.16 -8.09 -15.77
CA LEU A 23 -9.98 -7.17 -16.87
C LEU A 23 -8.52 -7.17 -17.28
N THR A 24 -8.26 -7.34 -18.58
CA THR A 24 -6.92 -7.23 -19.15
C THR A 24 -6.92 -6.15 -20.22
N CYS A 25 -6.19 -5.08 -19.95
CA CYS A 25 -6.06 -3.93 -20.83
C CYS A 25 -4.70 -3.96 -21.53
N TYR A 26 -4.73 -3.87 -22.86
CA TYR A 26 -3.55 -3.71 -23.70
C TYR A 26 -3.49 -2.28 -24.21
N ILE A 27 -2.61 -1.45 -23.66
CA ILE A 27 -2.54 -0.01 -23.94
C ILE A 27 -1.18 0.40 -24.52
N ASN A 28 -1.17 1.44 -25.34
CA ASN A 28 0.06 1.90 -26.00
C ASN A 28 1.03 2.62 -25.03
N TRP A 29 0.51 3.36 -24.06
CA TRP A 29 1.27 4.04 -23.02
C TRP A 29 0.68 3.68 -21.66
N SER A 30 1.52 3.56 -20.63
CA SER A 30 1.05 3.40 -19.25
C SER A 30 0.15 4.58 -18.84
N PRO A 31 -0.77 4.39 -17.89
CA PRO A 31 -1.68 5.46 -17.51
C PRO A 31 -0.93 6.70 -17.01
N CYS A 32 -1.42 7.90 -17.37
CA CYS A 32 -0.90 9.13 -16.77
C CYS A 32 -1.32 9.23 -15.29
N PRO A 33 -0.70 10.13 -14.48
CA PRO A 33 -1.00 10.20 -13.04
C PRO A 33 -2.50 10.37 -12.72
N ASN A 34 -3.21 11.18 -13.51
CA ASN A 34 -4.64 11.42 -13.32
C ASN A 34 -5.48 10.18 -13.67
N CYS A 35 -5.17 9.51 -14.79
CA CYS A 35 -5.86 8.27 -15.17
C CYS A 35 -5.58 7.15 -14.17
N ALA A 36 -4.36 7.07 -13.64
CA ALA A 36 -4.00 6.13 -12.60
C ALA A 36 -4.84 6.33 -11.32
N GLN A 37 -5.02 7.58 -10.89
CA GLN A 37 -5.86 7.89 -9.73
C GLN A 37 -7.32 7.48 -9.95
N ILE A 38 -7.88 7.73 -11.13
CA ILE A 38 -9.25 7.36 -11.46
C ILE A 38 -9.42 5.83 -11.52
N LEU A 39 -8.43 5.11 -12.06
CA LEU A 39 -8.43 3.65 -12.06
C LEU A 39 -8.30 3.06 -10.64
N VAL A 40 -7.59 3.73 -9.72
CA VAL A 40 -7.52 3.34 -8.30
C VAL A 40 -8.90 3.49 -7.64
N GLU A 41 -9.60 4.59 -7.89
CA GLU A 41 -10.97 4.82 -7.39
C GLU A 41 -11.93 3.74 -7.91
N PHE A 42 -11.87 3.46 -9.21
CA PHE A 42 -12.61 2.37 -9.84
C PHE A 42 -12.38 1.02 -9.16
N LEU A 43 -11.13 0.65 -8.88
CA LEU A 43 -10.80 -0.61 -8.19
C LEU A 43 -11.29 -0.64 -6.74
N GLY A 44 -11.26 0.51 -6.06
CA GLY A 44 -11.81 0.64 -4.70
C GLY A 44 -13.32 0.42 -4.64
N GLU A 45 -14.05 0.93 -5.63
CA GLU A 45 -15.50 0.78 -5.77
C GLU A 45 -15.91 -0.63 -6.24
N ASN A 46 -15.07 -1.28 -7.06
CA ASN A 46 -15.39 -2.55 -7.71
C ASN A 46 -14.50 -3.69 -7.20
N ARG A 47 -14.66 -4.06 -5.92
CA ARG A 47 -13.85 -5.11 -5.26
C ARG A 47 -13.95 -6.51 -5.90
N HIS A 48 -14.95 -6.74 -6.74
CA HIS A 48 -15.16 -8.00 -7.48
C HIS A 48 -14.41 -8.02 -8.83
N VAL A 49 -13.59 -7.00 -9.11
CA VAL A 49 -12.88 -6.82 -10.37
C VAL A 49 -11.38 -6.72 -10.11
N SER A 50 -10.61 -7.56 -10.81
CA SER A 50 -9.15 -7.47 -10.88
C SER A 50 -8.74 -6.84 -12.20
N LEU A 51 -7.71 -5.98 -12.19
CA LEU A 51 -7.23 -5.26 -13.37
C LEU A 51 -5.78 -5.62 -13.68
N ARG A 52 -5.53 -6.03 -14.92
CA ARG A 52 -4.20 -6.21 -15.50
C ARG A 52 -4.01 -5.20 -16.60
N ILE A 53 -2.92 -4.44 -16.55
CA ILE A 53 -2.55 -3.45 -17.54
C ILE A 53 -1.22 -3.88 -18.16
N PHE A 54 -1.26 -4.23 -19.44
CA PHE A 54 -0.09 -4.38 -20.27
C PHE A 54 0.10 -3.11 -21.07
N ALA A 55 1.19 -2.38 -20.80
CA ALA A 55 1.54 -1.17 -21.53
C ALA A 55 2.65 -1.45 -22.54
N ALA A 56 2.56 -0.94 -23.76
CA ALA A 56 3.67 -1.07 -24.71
C ALA A 56 4.86 -0.16 -24.32
N ARG A 57 4.61 0.96 -23.64
CA ARG A 57 5.61 1.96 -23.22
C ARG A 57 5.21 2.65 -21.92
N ILE A 58 6.19 3.17 -21.19
CA ILE A 58 5.97 3.96 -19.97
C ILE A 58 5.73 5.43 -20.34
N TYR A 59 4.62 6.00 -19.85
CA TYR A 59 4.31 7.42 -20.01
C TYR A 59 5.10 8.26 -19.00
N LYS A 60 6.12 8.99 -19.47
CA LYS A 60 7.05 9.73 -18.60
C LYS A 60 6.72 11.22 -18.40
N LYS A 61 5.53 11.67 -18.82
CA LYS A 61 5.18 13.08 -18.69
C LYS A 61 4.64 13.35 -17.28
N SER A 62 5.32 14.18 -16.53
CA SER A 62 4.81 14.75 -15.28
C SER A 62 3.78 15.81 -15.67
N ASP A 63 2.49 15.51 -15.53
CA ASP A 63 1.46 16.54 -15.67
C ASP A 63 1.65 17.52 -14.50
N GLY A 64 2.04 18.76 -14.84
CA GLY A 64 2.55 19.76 -13.91
C GLY A 64 1.50 20.36 -12.97
N TYR A 65 0.85 19.55 -12.13
CA TYR A 65 0.14 20.04 -10.96
C TYR A 65 1.15 20.43 -9.88
N LYS A 66 1.80 21.58 -10.09
CA LYS A 66 2.54 22.29 -9.05
C LYS A 66 1.53 23.08 -8.23
N ASN A 67 1.04 22.52 -7.12
CA ASN A 67 0.64 23.39 -6.03
C ASN A 67 1.86 23.57 -5.12
N ILE A 68 2.19 24.83 -4.80
CA ILE A 68 3.36 25.27 -4.01
C ILE A 68 3.45 24.63 -2.62
N TYR A 69 2.39 23.93 -2.21
CA TYR A 69 2.21 23.31 -0.90
C TYR A 69 2.21 21.77 -0.93
N THR A 70 2.32 21.12 -2.10
CA THR A 70 2.28 19.65 -2.25
C THR A 70 3.39 19.15 -3.17
N LYS A 71 4.09 18.08 -2.77
CA LYS A 71 5.09 17.37 -3.59
C LYS A 71 4.52 17.10 -5.00
N PRO A 72 5.27 17.32 -6.10
CA PRO A 72 4.77 17.08 -7.45
C PRO A 72 4.34 15.62 -7.60
N TYR A 73 3.09 15.41 -8.00
CA TYR A 73 2.54 14.08 -8.23
C TYR A 73 3.06 13.54 -9.57
N THR A 74 3.97 12.57 -9.52
CA THR A 74 4.67 12.08 -10.72
C THR A 74 3.95 10.91 -11.37
N TYR A 75 4.39 10.52 -12.57
CA TYR A 75 3.84 9.33 -13.24
C TYR A 75 4.22 8.05 -12.49
N GLU A 76 5.41 8.00 -11.88
CA GLU A 76 5.81 6.89 -11.01
C GLU A 76 4.86 6.75 -9.82
N ASP A 77 4.49 7.85 -9.17
CA ASP A 77 3.55 7.84 -8.04
C ASP A 77 2.16 7.32 -8.46
N GLY A 78 1.69 7.68 -9.65
CA GLY A 78 0.45 7.14 -10.23
C GLY A 78 0.52 5.63 -10.44
N LEU A 79 1.57 5.13 -11.09
CA LEU A 79 1.74 3.69 -11.35
C LEU A 79 1.90 2.88 -10.06
N ARG A 80 2.61 3.42 -9.06
CA ARG A 80 2.74 2.81 -7.72
C ARG A 80 1.40 2.72 -7.00
N LYS A 81 0.58 3.77 -7.06
CA LYS A 81 -0.77 3.74 -6.47
C LYS A 81 -1.68 2.73 -7.15
N LEU A 82 -1.59 2.59 -8.48
CA LEU A 82 -2.31 1.55 -9.20
C LEU A 82 -1.92 0.15 -8.71
N ARG A 83 -0.60 -0.11 -8.60
CA ARG A 83 -0.08 -1.36 -8.02
C ARG A 83 -0.60 -1.56 -6.60
N ASP A 84 -0.53 -0.53 -5.76
CA ASP A 84 -0.98 -0.60 -4.35
C ASP A 84 -2.49 -0.83 -4.22
N ALA A 85 -3.28 -0.45 -5.23
CA ALA A 85 -4.71 -0.74 -5.34
C ALA A 85 -5.01 -2.12 -5.94
N GLY A 86 -3.99 -2.97 -6.14
CA GLY A 86 -4.14 -4.33 -6.64
C GLY A 86 -4.09 -4.48 -8.16
N ALA A 87 -3.84 -3.41 -8.92
CA ALA A 87 -3.66 -3.53 -10.37
C ALA A 87 -2.32 -4.22 -10.67
N GLN A 88 -2.34 -5.20 -11.58
CA GLN A 88 -1.12 -5.79 -12.12
C GLN A 88 -0.66 -4.95 -13.31
N LEU A 89 0.55 -4.41 -13.27
CA LEU A 89 1.13 -3.64 -14.38
C LEU A 89 2.34 -4.37 -14.94
N ALA A 90 2.40 -4.48 -16.27
CA ALA A 90 3.53 -5.07 -16.97
C ALA A 90 3.78 -4.35 -18.30
N ILE A 91 4.99 -4.46 -18.82
CA ILE A 91 5.27 -4.10 -20.21
C ILE A 91 4.89 -5.28 -21.10
N MET A 92 4.23 -5.00 -22.24
CA MET A 92 3.90 -6.04 -23.22
C MET A 92 5.17 -6.74 -23.69
N THR A 93 5.21 -8.06 -23.56
CA THR A 93 6.24 -8.88 -24.19
C THR A 93 5.91 -9.14 -25.65
N ARG A 94 6.76 -9.91 -26.34
CA ARG A 94 6.47 -10.38 -27.69
C ARG A 94 5.15 -11.15 -27.76
N ASP A 95 4.80 -11.91 -26.72
CA ASP A 95 3.60 -12.73 -26.70
C ASP A 95 2.34 -11.87 -26.58
N GLU A 96 2.34 -10.86 -25.71
CA GLU A 96 1.21 -9.92 -25.64
C GLU A 96 1.04 -9.11 -26.93
N LEU A 97 2.15 -8.71 -27.58
CA LEU A 97 2.08 -7.99 -28.85
C LEU A 97 1.54 -8.87 -29.98
N GLN A 98 1.98 -10.13 -30.05
CA GLN A 98 1.45 -11.13 -30.98
C GLN A 98 -0.05 -11.34 -30.73
N TYR A 99 -0.45 -11.53 -29.48
CA TYR A 99 -1.85 -11.67 -29.10
C TYR A 99 -2.68 -10.46 -29.53
N CYS A 100 -2.15 -9.24 -29.36
CA CYS A 100 -2.81 -8.03 -29.80
C CYS A 100 -2.95 -7.97 -31.33
N TRP A 101 -1.92 -8.38 -32.08
CA TRP A 101 -1.95 -8.45 -33.53
C TRP A 101 -2.98 -9.45 -34.05
N ASP A 102 -3.09 -10.62 -33.42
CA ASP A 102 -4.00 -11.67 -33.84
C ASP A 102 -5.46 -11.38 -33.47
N THR A 103 -5.69 -10.65 -32.38
CA THR A 103 -7.04 -10.44 -31.82
C THR A 103 -7.66 -9.10 -32.23
N PHE A 104 -6.87 -8.02 -32.27
CA PHE A 104 -7.39 -6.65 -32.38
C PHE A 104 -7.01 -5.92 -33.66
N VAL A 105 -6.12 -6.49 -34.49
CA VAL A 105 -5.69 -5.87 -35.75
C VAL A 105 -6.32 -6.63 -36.93
N ASP A 106 -6.90 -5.89 -37.88
CA ASP A 106 -7.22 -6.45 -39.19
C ASP A 106 -5.93 -6.69 -39.97
N ASN A 107 -5.32 -7.85 -39.73
CA ASN A 107 -4.02 -8.22 -40.28
C ASN A 107 -4.11 -8.92 -41.65
N GLN A 108 -5.32 -9.16 -42.18
CA GLN A 108 -5.54 -9.81 -43.48
C GLN A 108 -4.77 -11.13 -43.66
N GLY A 109 -4.57 -11.89 -42.56
CA GLY A 109 -3.82 -13.14 -42.56
C GLY A 109 -2.30 -12.98 -42.58
N GLN A 110 -1.77 -11.76 -42.47
CA GLN A 110 -0.33 -11.51 -42.36
C GLN A 110 0.16 -11.87 -40.94
N PRO A 111 1.31 -12.55 -40.82
CA PRO A 111 1.88 -12.84 -39.51
C PRO A 111 2.46 -11.58 -38.88
N PHE A 112 2.43 -11.51 -37.55
CA PHE A 112 3.10 -10.45 -36.81
C PHE A 112 4.62 -10.52 -37.05
N ARG A 113 5.22 -9.37 -37.40
CA ARG A 113 6.65 -9.25 -37.64
C ARG A 113 7.23 -8.18 -36.70
N PRO A 114 7.81 -8.58 -35.57
CA PRO A 114 8.43 -7.62 -34.65
C PRO A 114 9.68 -6.98 -35.26
N CYS A 115 9.95 -5.73 -34.89
CA CYS A 115 11.18 -5.03 -35.27
C CYS A 115 12.38 -5.57 -34.46
N PRO A 116 13.60 -5.68 -35.03
CA PRO A 116 14.76 -6.17 -34.29
C PRO A 116 15.10 -5.40 -33.00
N ILE A 117 14.78 -4.09 -32.94
CA ILE A 117 15.04 -3.21 -31.78
C ILE A 117 13.95 -3.38 -30.69
N GLN A 118 12.90 -4.14 -30.97
CA GLN A 118 11.72 -4.24 -30.11
C GLN A 118 12.01 -5.02 -28.83
N GLU A 119 12.82 -6.09 -28.89
CA GLU A 119 13.18 -6.87 -27.70
C GLU A 119 13.99 -6.06 -26.70
N GLU A 120 14.95 -5.25 -27.16
CA GLU A 120 15.75 -4.38 -26.29
C GLU A 120 14.89 -3.29 -25.62
N HIS A 121 13.96 -2.69 -26.38
CA HIS A 121 13.01 -1.73 -25.84
C HIS A 121 12.10 -2.36 -24.78
N ILE A 122 11.55 -3.56 -25.05
CA ILE A 122 10.71 -4.29 -24.10
C ILE A 122 11.51 -4.57 -22.83
N ARG A 123 12.73 -5.10 -22.96
CA ARG A 123 13.59 -5.41 -21.81
C ARG A 123 13.89 -4.17 -20.97
N THR A 124 14.27 -3.07 -21.62
CA THR A 124 14.62 -1.82 -20.93
C THR A 124 13.41 -1.20 -20.24
N ALA A 125 12.26 -1.15 -20.92
CA ALA A 125 11.02 -0.65 -20.35
C ALA A 125 10.50 -1.55 -19.23
N SER A 126 10.65 -2.88 -19.34
CA SER A 126 10.24 -3.83 -18.29
C SER A 126 11.06 -3.58 -17.03
N GLN A 127 12.38 -3.48 -17.17
CA GLN A 127 13.26 -3.17 -16.04
C GLN A 127 12.95 -1.80 -15.42
N GLU A 128 12.66 -0.80 -16.25
CA GLU A 128 12.28 0.52 -15.76
C GLU A 128 10.96 0.48 -14.99
N LEU A 129 9.96 -0.25 -15.51
CA LEU A 129 8.69 -0.43 -14.83
C LEU A 129 8.86 -1.19 -13.51
N GLU A 130 9.67 -2.25 -13.50
CA GLU A 130 10.05 -2.97 -12.27
C GLU A 130 10.73 -2.06 -11.26
N ASN A 131 11.60 -1.13 -11.70
CA ASN A 131 12.22 -0.17 -10.79
C ASN A 131 11.21 0.85 -10.25
N ILE A 132 10.24 1.28 -11.07
CA ILE A 132 9.17 2.19 -10.66
C ILE A 132 8.23 1.52 -9.66
N LEU A 133 7.80 0.30 -9.98
CA LEU A 133 6.91 -0.56 -9.20
C LEU A 133 7.67 -1.37 -8.15
N GLY A 134 8.97 -1.14 -8.01
CA GLY A 134 9.80 -1.74 -7.00
C GLY A 134 9.38 -1.26 -5.62
N ARG A 135 9.93 -1.93 -4.62
CA ARG A 135 9.72 -1.57 -3.22
C ARG A 135 10.17 -0.13 -2.99
N THR A 136 9.21 0.74 -2.69
CA THR A 136 9.51 2.13 -2.37
C THR A 136 9.99 2.25 -0.95
N LEU A 137 11.13 2.91 -0.76
CA LEU A 137 11.64 3.24 0.55
C LEU A 137 11.18 4.65 0.96
N MET A 138 10.93 4.82 2.25
CA MET A 138 10.60 6.07 2.89
C MET A 138 11.85 6.96 2.93
N ASP A 139 11.68 8.26 2.70
CA ASP A 139 12.76 9.20 2.86
C ASP A 139 13.25 9.26 4.33
N ALA A 140 14.58 9.35 4.50
CA ALA A 140 15.23 9.36 5.81
C ALA A 140 14.73 10.47 6.74
N THR A 141 14.47 11.67 6.21
CA THR A 141 13.96 12.79 7.02
C THR A 141 12.51 12.54 7.43
N THR A 142 11.71 11.96 6.53
CA THR A 142 10.32 11.56 6.81
C THR A 142 10.27 10.55 7.96
N PHE A 143 11.15 9.54 7.95
CA PHE A 143 11.21 8.57 9.05
C PHE A 143 11.62 9.23 10.36
N LYS A 144 12.71 10.02 10.37
CA LYS A 144 13.22 10.70 11.57
C LYS A 144 12.17 11.65 12.18
N ASP A 145 11.41 12.36 11.36
CA ASP A 145 10.38 13.28 11.85
C ASP A 145 9.17 12.55 12.42
N ASN A 146 8.73 11.47 11.76
CA ASN A 146 7.48 10.81 12.12
C ASN A 146 7.65 9.72 13.17
N PHE A 147 8.77 9.00 13.23
CA PHE A 147 9.01 7.92 14.20
C PHE A 147 9.84 8.36 15.42
N SER A 148 10.10 9.67 15.58
CA SER A 148 10.77 10.20 16.79
C SER A 148 9.81 10.51 17.93
N HIS A 149 10.34 10.98 19.06
CA HIS A 149 9.58 11.50 20.21
C HIS A 149 8.82 12.79 19.88
N ARG A 150 9.14 13.46 18.77
CA ARG A 150 8.50 14.72 18.39
C ARG A 150 7.11 14.48 17.84
N ARG A 151 6.12 15.25 18.28
CA ARG A 151 4.74 15.13 17.79
C ARG A 151 4.64 15.49 16.31
N ALA A 152 4.40 14.50 15.45
CA ALA A 152 4.13 14.69 14.03
C ALA A 152 2.61 14.72 13.75
N ARG A 153 2.20 15.55 12.79
CA ARG A 153 0.78 15.69 12.38
C ARG A 153 0.28 14.54 11.49
N ARG A 154 1.19 13.73 10.95
CA ARG A 154 0.88 12.59 10.07
C ARG A 154 1.12 11.28 10.81
N THR A 155 0.31 10.29 10.46
CA THR A 155 0.51 8.90 10.87
C THR A 155 1.12 8.15 9.70
N TYR A 156 2.31 7.60 9.91
CA TYR A 156 3.00 6.72 8.97
C TYR A 156 2.94 5.29 9.51
N LEU A 157 2.78 4.34 8.61
CA LEU A 157 2.67 2.92 8.92
C LEU A 157 3.55 2.14 7.93
N CYS A 158 4.59 1.48 8.44
CA CYS A 158 5.37 0.48 7.72
C CYS A 158 4.81 -0.91 8.02
N TYR A 159 4.79 -1.82 7.05
CA TYR A 159 4.19 -3.13 7.24
C TYR A 159 4.98 -4.26 6.59
N GLN A 160 4.93 -5.42 7.24
CA GLN A 160 5.48 -6.69 6.79
C GLN A 160 4.39 -7.75 6.77
N VAL A 161 4.52 -8.68 5.84
CA VAL A 161 3.62 -9.83 5.69
C VAL A 161 4.45 -11.10 5.77
N GLU A 162 4.05 -12.01 6.63
CA GLU A 162 4.68 -13.32 6.77
C GLU A 162 3.62 -14.41 6.57
N VAL A 163 4.00 -15.51 5.94
CA VAL A 163 3.15 -16.69 5.75
C VAL A 163 3.67 -17.83 6.63
N TRP A 164 2.75 -18.60 7.21
CA TRP A 164 3.13 -19.79 7.98
C TRP A 164 3.42 -20.95 7.03
N GLU A 165 4.68 -21.37 6.97
CA GLU A 165 5.18 -22.45 6.12
C GLU A 165 6.20 -23.32 6.89
N GLY A 166 6.07 -24.64 6.80
CA GLY A 166 7.06 -25.56 7.35
C GLY A 166 7.38 -25.35 8.84
N ASP A 167 6.35 -25.05 9.64
CA ASP A 167 6.43 -24.73 11.08
C ASP A 167 7.19 -23.43 11.43
N ALA A 168 7.36 -22.52 10.47
CA ALA A 168 7.94 -21.20 10.69
C ALA A 168 7.15 -20.09 9.97
N TRP A 169 7.38 -18.85 10.39
CA TRP A 169 6.91 -17.67 9.65
C TRP A 169 7.95 -17.29 8.61
N ALA A 170 7.59 -17.39 7.33
CA ALA A 170 8.43 -17.00 6.21
C ALA A 170 8.02 -15.60 5.71
N PRO A 171 8.98 -14.69 5.45
CA PRO A 171 8.69 -13.35 4.96
C PRO A 171 8.18 -13.37 3.51
N VAL A 172 7.17 -12.55 3.22
CA VAL A 172 6.68 -12.26 1.87
C VAL A 172 7.11 -10.84 1.52
N GLU A 173 8.39 -10.68 1.19
CA GLU A 173 9.05 -9.37 1.06
C GLU A 173 8.45 -8.49 -0.03
N GLU A 174 7.83 -9.08 -1.06
CA GLU A 174 7.14 -8.37 -2.14
C GLU A 174 5.95 -7.56 -1.63
N LEU A 175 5.39 -7.95 -0.49
CA LEU A 175 4.28 -7.26 0.16
C LEU A 175 4.73 -6.25 1.21
N TYR A 176 6.04 -6.08 1.44
CA TYR A 176 6.51 -5.10 2.40
C TYR A 176 6.34 -3.69 1.86
N GLY A 177 5.90 -2.77 2.71
CA GLY A 177 5.72 -1.39 2.28
C GLY A 177 5.53 -0.41 3.40
N PHE A 178 5.21 0.83 3.04
CA PHE A 178 4.77 1.85 3.96
C PHE A 178 3.66 2.70 3.35
N LEU A 179 2.90 3.37 4.19
CA LEU A 179 1.85 4.31 3.81
C LEU A 179 1.71 5.41 4.86
N CYS A 180 0.89 6.42 4.57
CA CYS A 180 0.49 7.42 5.56
C CYS A 180 -0.99 7.76 5.43
N ASN A 181 -1.54 8.45 6.43
CA ASN A 181 -2.91 8.93 6.41
C ASN A 181 -3.17 9.86 5.20
N GLN A 182 -4.34 9.74 4.58
CA GLN A 182 -4.73 10.53 3.43
C GLN A 182 -5.42 11.82 3.89
N ILE A 183 -4.92 12.96 3.39
CA ILE A 183 -5.54 14.27 3.58
C ILE A 183 -6.20 14.64 2.25
N PRO A 184 -7.54 14.86 2.19
CA PRO A 184 -8.20 15.27 0.96
C PRO A 184 -7.61 16.59 0.46
N LEU A 185 -7.19 16.63 -0.81
CA LEU A 185 -6.61 17.82 -1.43
C LEU A 185 -7.67 18.86 -1.85
N LEU A 186 -8.97 18.51 -1.80
CA LEU A 186 -10.09 19.36 -2.21
C LEU A 186 -11.32 19.13 -1.31
N PRO A 187 -12.05 20.17 -0.88
CA PRO A 187 -13.44 20.05 -0.46
C PRO A 187 -14.37 20.10 -1.70
N PRO A 188 -15.53 19.41 -1.78
CA PRO A 188 -16.23 18.60 -0.78
C PRO A 188 -16.53 17.17 -1.32
N CYS A 189 -15.54 16.30 -1.42
CA CYS A 189 -15.84 14.87 -1.56
C CYS A 189 -16.03 14.31 -0.15
N ALA A 190 -17.16 13.67 0.12
CA ALA A 190 -17.64 13.24 1.44
C ALA A 190 -16.80 12.15 2.14
N GLN A 191 -15.53 11.97 1.77
CA GLN A 191 -14.59 11.06 2.41
C GLN A 191 -13.67 11.89 3.28
N GLY A 192 -13.93 11.86 4.59
CA GLY A 192 -13.12 12.55 5.60
C GLY A 192 -11.65 12.12 5.60
N LEU A 193 -10.84 12.77 6.43
CA LEU A 193 -9.46 12.35 6.73
C LEU A 193 -9.40 10.85 6.97
N ARG A 194 -8.66 10.13 6.12
CA ARG A 194 -8.56 8.67 6.23
C ARG A 194 -7.27 8.29 6.93
N HIS A 195 -7.40 7.63 8.07
CA HIS A 195 -6.27 7.25 8.91
C HIS A 195 -5.43 6.14 8.27
N ALA A 196 -4.17 6.01 8.69
CA ALA A 196 -3.20 5.11 8.09
C ALA A 196 -3.62 3.63 8.22
N GLU A 197 -4.22 3.28 9.34
CA GLU A 197 -4.77 1.96 9.68
C GLU A 197 -5.86 1.55 8.69
N LEU A 198 -6.76 2.47 8.35
CA LEU A 198 -7.81 2.20 7.38
C LEU A 198 -7.24 2.08 5.96
N CYS A 199 -6.26 2.92 5.61
CA CYS A 199 -5.52 2.79 4.36
C CYS A 199 -4.78 1.44 4.26
N PHE A 200 -4.27 0.93 5.38
CA PHE A 200 -3.65 -0.39 5.45
C PHE A 200 -4.68 -1.50 5.24
N LEU A 201 -5.82 -1.45 5.93
CA LEU A 201 -6.89 -2.44 5.79
C LEU A 201 -7.46 -2.51 4.37
N ASP A 202 -7.53 -1.38 3.67
CA ASP A 202 -7.95 -1.37 2.26
C ASP A 202 -6.97 -2.08 1.33
N ARG A 203 -5.69 -2.15 1.69
CA ARG A 203 -4.68 -2.82 0.86
C ARG A 203 -4.73 -4.34 0.98
N VAL A 204 -5.08 -4.86 2.15
CA VAL A 204 -5.01 -6.31 2.43
C VAL A 204 -5.78 -7.16 1.41
N PRO A 205 -7.04 -6.83 1.03
CA PRO A 205 -7.79 -7.62 0.05
C PRO A 205 -7.11 -7.76 -1.31
N PHE A 206 -6.21 -6.84 -1.67
CA PHE A 206 -5.54 -6.82 -2.97
C PHE A 206 -4.27 -7.68 -3.04
N TRP A 207 -3.82 -8.23 -1.92
CA TRP A 207 -2.60 -9.06 -1.89
C TRP A 207 -2.82 -10.48 -2.42
N ASN A 208 -4.05 -10.87 -2.78
CA ASN A 208 -4.39 -12.20 -3.28
C ASN A 208 -3.80 -13.33 -2.42
N LEU A 209 -3.91 -13.19 -1.09
CA LEU A 209 -3.39 -14.16 -0.14
C LEU A 209 -4.09 -15.52 -0.33
N GLU A 210 -3.34 -16.61 -0.26
CA GLU A 210 -3.85 -17.95 -0.50
C GLU A 210 -4.83 -18.39 0.60
N GLU A 211 -6.00 -18.88 0.19
CA GLU A 211 -6.98 -19.44 1.12
C GLU A 211 -6.42 -20.66 1.86
N GLY A 212 -6.71 -20.76 3.16
CA GLY A 212 -6.28 -21.88 4.00
C GLY A 212 -4.90 -21.74 4.63
N ARG A 213 -4.11 -20.72 4.25
CA ARG A 213 -2.84 -20.40 4.93
C ARG A 213 -3.04 -19.41 6.08
N GLN A 214 -2.12 -19.47 7.03
CA GLN A 214 -2.06 -18.49 8.12
C GLN A 214 -1.09 -17.38 7.74
N TYR A 215 -1.48 -16.13 7.98
CA TYR A 215 -0.68 -14.95 7.71
C TYR A 215 -0.44 -14.15 8.98
N ARG A 216 0.71 -13.49 9.06
CA ARG A 216 1.03 -12.54 10.11
C ARG A 216 1.35 -11.19 9.49
N LEU A 217 0.57 -10.20 9.89
CA LEU A 217 0.71 -8.81 9.51
C LEU A 217 1.43 -8.10 10.66
N THR A 218 2.59 -7.53 10.39
CA THR A 218 3.35 -6.74 11.37
C THR A 218 3.36 -5.29 10.93
N CYS A 219 2.77 -4.41 11.73
CA CYS A 219 2.66 -2.98 11.47
C CYS A 219 3.53 -2.19 12.45
N TYR A 220 4.45 -1.38 11.92
CA TYR A 220 5.20 -0.37 12.68
C TYR A 220 4.59 1.00 12.39
N ILE A 221 3.93 1.59 13.39
CA ILE A 221 3.08 2.76 13.21
C ILE A 221 3.56 3.94 14.07
N SER A 222 3.58 5.14 13.51
CA SER A 222 4.10 6.32 14.21
C SER A 222 3.20 6.84 15.34
N TRP A 223 1.92 6.46 15.33
CA TRP A 223 0.94 6.73 16.38
C TRP A 223 0.10 5.46 16.58
N SER A 224 -0.21 5.10 17.82
CA SER A 224 -1.11 3.98 18.08
C SER A 224 -2.49 4.24 17.45
N PRO A 225 -3.24 3.19 17.09
CA PRO A 225 -4.59 3.35 16.56
C PRO A 225 -5.49 4.20 17.46
N CYS A 226 -6.26 5.12 16.87
CA CYS A 226 -7.33 5.80 17.58
C CYS A 226 -8.50 4.83 17.84
N PRO A 227 -9.49 5.16 18.70
CA PRO A 227 -10.59 4.26 19.05
C PRO A 227 -11.32 3.67 17.84
N ASP A 228 -11.70 4.52 16.88
CA ASP A 228 -12.41 4.08 15.67
C ASP A 228 -11.54 3.14 14.82
N CYS A 229 -10.24 3.43 14.69
CA CYS A 229 -9.32 2.58 13.93
C CYS A 229 -9.07 1.25 14.64
N ALA A 230 -8.96 1.26 15.98
CA ALA A 230 -8.83 0.06 16.78
C ALA A 230 -10.05 -0.85 16.61
N GLN A 231 -11.27 -0.29 16.67
CA GLN A 231 -12.50 -1.04 16.41
C GLN A 231 -12.50 -1.67 15.02
N ARG A 232 -12.09 -0.94 13.98
CA ARG A 232 -12.00 -1.49 12.61
C ARG A 232 -10.97 -2.62 12.50
N LEU A 233 -9.85 -2.54 13.21
CA LEU A 233 -8.86 -3.60 13.27
C LEU A 233 -9.39 -4.84 14.02
N VAL A 234 -10.20 -4.66 15.07
CA VAL A 234 -10.91 -5.74 15.77
C VAL A 234 -11.91 -6.44 14.84
N GLU A 235 -12.75 -5.69 14.14
CA GLU A 235 -13.69 -6.22 13.14
C GLU A 235 -12.95 -7.02 12.06
N PHE A 236 -11.82 -6.49 11.58
CA PHE A 236 -10.98 -7.17 10.61
C PHE A 236 -10.44 -8.50 11.13
N LEU A 237 -9.93 -8.56 12.37
CA LEU A 237 -9.44 -9.81 12.97
C LEU A 237 -10.55 -10.84 13.16
N GLY A 238 -11.72 -10.42 13.62
CA GLY A 238 -12.88 -11.29 13.79
C GLY A 238 -13.40 -11.89 12.47
N ASN A 239 -13.28 -11.14 11.37
CA ASN A 239 -13.65 -11.61 10.03
C ASN A 239 -12.56 -12.46 9.36
N ASN A 240 -11.31 -12.39 9.84
CA ASN A 240 -10.15 -13.03 9.22
C ASN A 240 -9.37 -13.87 10.25
N ASN A 241 -9.97 -14.97 10.72
CA ASN A 241 -9.38 -15.86 11.73
C ASN A 241 -8.02 -16.48 11.35
N HIS A 242 -7.66 -16.44 10.07
CA HIS A 242 -6.38 -16.91 9.53
C HIS A 242 -5.27 -15.84 9.57
N MET A 243 -5.58 -14.63 10.01
CA MET A 243 -4.65 -13.52 10.12
C MET A 243 -4.30 -13.24 11.58
N ARG A 244 -3.00 -13.02 11.82
CA ARG A 244 -2.46 -12.51 13.08
C ARG A 244 -1.97 -11.09 12.86
N LEU A 245 -2.26 -10.19 13.78
CA LEU A 245 -1.83 -8.80 13.70
C LEU A 245 -0.88 -8.47 14.85
N ARG A 246 0.25 -7.86 14.51
CA ARG A 246 1.19 -7.25 15.45
C ARG A 246 1.30 -5.77 15.15
N ILE A 247 1.16 -4.93 16.17
CA ILE A 247 1.30 -3.49 16.07
C ILE A 247 2.38 -3.05 17.04
N PHE A 248 3.41 -2.42 16.46
CA PHE A 248 4.48 -1.76 17.17
C PHE A 248 4.28 -0.25 16.98
N ALA A 249 3.77 0.43 18.00
CA ALA A 249 3.52 1.87 17.95
C ALA A 249 4.74 2.65 18.44
N ALA A 250 5.15 3.71 17.74
CA ALA A 250 6.20 4.59 18.22
C ALA A 250 5.74 5.44 19.42
N ARG A 251 4.43 5.76 19.47
CA ARG A 251 3.79 6.67 20.44
C ARG A 251 2.33 6.30 20.65
N ILE A 252 1.79 6.54 21.82
CA ILE A 252 0.37 6.38 22.15
C ILE A 252 -0.41 7.62 21.69
N TYR A 253 -1.47 7.42 20.92
CA TYR A 253 -2.35 8.48 20.44
C TYR A 253 -3.36 8.88 21.52
N THR A 254 -3.05 9.92 22.29
CA THR A 254 -3.85 10.39 23.43
C THR A 254 -4.81 11.54 23.12
N PHE A 255 -4.94 11.93 21.84
CA PHE A 255 -5.71 13.13 21.45
C PHE A 255 -7.23 12.95 21.50
N VAL A 256 -7.71 11.71 21.57
CA VAL A 256 -9.14 11.38 21.58
C VAL A 256 -9.44 10.52 22.81
N SER A 257 -10.54 10.82 23.48
CA SER A 257 -11.05 10.03 24.62
C SER A 257 -11.37 8.60 24.20
N GLY A 258 -11.15 7.64 25.10
CA GLY A 258 -11.42 6.22 24.81
C GLY A 258 -10.33 5.52 24.01
N HIS A 259 -9.18 6.16 23.78
CA HIS A 259 -8.02 5.52 23.13
C HIS A 259 -7.57 4.29 23.92
N GLU A 260 -7.54 4.37 25.25
CA GLU A 260 -7.24 3.23 26.11
C GLU A 260 -8.18 2.04 25.88
N ASP A 261 -9.49 2.29 25.81
CA ASP A 261 -10.50 1.25 25.56
C ASP A 261 -10.31 0.63 24.18
N GLY A 262 -10.02 1.45 23.17
CA GLY A 262 -9.72 0.96 21.82
C GLY A 262 -8.49 0.04 21.80
N LEU A 263 -7.41 0.44 22.47
CA LEU A 263 -6.18 -0.37 22.56
C LEU A 263 -6.41 -1.67 23.35
N ARG A 264 -7.21 -1.63 24.43
CA ARG A 264 -7.63 -2.83 25.19
C ARG A 264 -8.45 -3.78 24.34
N GLN A 265 -9.46 -3.30 23.63
CA GLN A 265 -10.28 -4.14 22.74
C GLN A 265 -9.44 -4.81 21.65
N LEU A 266 -8.46 -4.09 21.10
CA LEU A 266 -7.56 -4.63 20.10
C LEU A 266 -6.66 -5.74 20.66
N TRP A 267 -6.15 -5.55 21.88
CA TRP A 267 -5.42 -6.58 22.62
C TRP A 267 -6.28 -7.82 22.91
N ASP A 268 -7.51 -7.62 23.41
CA ASP A 268 -8.45 -8.69 23.74
C ASP A 268 -8.90 -9.48 22.50
N ALA A 269 -8.94 -8.83 21.33
CA ALA A 269 -9.17 -9.49 20.05
C ALA A 269 -7.98 -10.36 19.56
N GLY A 270 -6.89 -10.41 20.32
CA GLY A 270 -5.72 -11.24 20.06
C GLY A 270 -4.65 -10.57 19.20
N ALA A 271 -4.72 -9.24 18.99
CA ALA A 271 -3.61 -8.51 18.38
C ALA A 271 -2.48 -8.35 19.39
N GLN A 272 -1.23 -8.52 18.94
CA GLN A 272 -0.09 -8.11 19.75
C GLN A 272 0.08 -6.60 19.61
N LEU A 273 0.08 -5.88 20.72
CA LEU A 273 0.28 -4.43 20.76
C LEU A 273 1.43 -4.08 21.70
N THR A 274 2.47 -3.44 21.17
CA THR A 274 3.66 -3.02 21.94
C THR A 274 4.16 -1.65 21.49
N ILE A 275 4.99 -1.01 22.29
CA ILE A 275 5.74 0.17 21.86
C ILE A 275 7.01 -0.27 21.12
N MET A 276 7.37 0.47 20.06
CA MET A 276 8.59 0.21 19.29
C MET A 276 9.82 0.38 20.18
N THR A 277 10.65 -0.67 20.21
CA THR A 277 11.97 -0.63 20.83
C THR A 277 12.99 0.06 19.91
N ARG A 278 14.21 0.29 20.43
CA ARG A 278 15.34 0.72 19.60
C ARG A 278 15.59 -0.25 18.45
N ASN A 279 15.45 -1.56 18.68
CA ASN A 279 15.68 -2.57 17.66
C ASN A 279 14.58 -2.53 16.59
N ASP A 280 13.34 -2.26 16.96
CA ASP A 280 12.25 -2.10 15.99
C ASP A 280 12.44 -0.86 15.12
N LEU A 281 12.91 0.25 15.70
CA LEU A 281 13.26 1.46 14.94
C LEU A 281 14.45 1.24 14.00
N GLN A 282 15.50 0.54 14.47
CA GLN A 282 16.64 0.14 13.64
C GLN A 282 16.19 -0.75 12.48
N HIS A 283 15.39 -1.79 12.78
CA HIS A 283 14.83 -2.66 11.76
C HIS A 283 14.01 -1.88 10.73
N CYS A 284 13.20 -0.91 11.17
CA CYS A 284 12.44 -0.08 10.26
C CYS A 284 13.34 0.79 9.37
N TRP A 285 14.41 1.33 9.94
CA TRP A 285 15.40 2.13 9.23
C TRP A 285 16.14 1.30 8.16
N ASP A 286 16.53 0.07 8.49
CA ASP A 286 17.25 -0.81 7.56
C ASP A 286 16.31 -1.36 6.48
N THR A 287 15.05 -1.57 6.83
CA THR A 287 14.10 -2.27 5.97
C THR A 287 13.29 -1.31 5.10
N PHE A 288 12.81 -0.18 5.62
CA PHE A 288 11.83 0.66 4.94
C PHE A 288 12.34 2.04 4.57
N VAL A 289 13.56 2.43 4.95
CA VAL A 289 14.08 3.77 4.73
C VAL A 289 15.18 3.76 3.69
N ASP A 290 15.15 4.76 2.81
CA ASP A 290 16.27 5.05 1.93
C ASP A 290 17.36 5.73 2.76
N ASN A 291 18.11 4.90 3.49
CA ASN A 291 19.13 5.35 4.42
C ASN A 291 20.49 5.59 3.75
N GLN A 292 20.65 5.26 2.46
CA GLN A 292 21.91 5.44 1.72
C GLN A 292 23.15 4.81 2.40
N GLY A 293 22.95 3.80 3.25
CA GLY A 293 23.99 3.15 4.03
C GLY A 293 24.31 3.82 5.37
N ASP A 294 23.63 4.90 5.74
CA ASP A 294 23.79 5.55 7.05
C ASP A 294 23.16 4.68 8.15
N PRO A 295 23.81 4.53 9.32
CA PRO A 295 23.24 3.82 10.46
C PRO A 295 22.12 4.64 11.13
N PHE A 296 21.22 3.93 11.83
CA PHE A 296 20.21 4.59 12.66
C PHE A 296 20.79 5.01 14.02
N GLU A 297 20.79 6.31 14.28
CA GLU A 297 21.27 6.88 15.53
C GLU A 297 20.12 7.55 16.31
N PRO A 298 19.51 6.86 17.30
CA PRO A 298 18.51 7.46 18.16
C PRO A 298 19.16 8.44 19.14
N CYS A 299 18.56 9.63 19.32
CA CYS A 299 19.01 10.57 20.34
C CYS A 299 18.62 10.09 21.76
N PRO A 300 19.30 10.55 22.83
CA PRO A 300 18.99 10.11 24.20
C PRO A 300 17.52 10.30 24.61
N ILE A 301 16.90 11.40 24.19
CA ILE A 301 15.49 11.71 24.46
C ILE A 301 14.57 10.66 23.84
N GLN A 302 14.94 10.10 22.67
CA GLN A 302 14.18 9.03 22.05
C GLN A 302 14.13 7.78 22.93
N VAL A 303 15.25 7.43 23.56
CA VAL A 303 15.37 6.22 24.38
C VAL A 303 14.53 6.35 25.66
N GLU A 304 14.59 7.51 26.33
CA GLU A 304 13.76 7.80 27.50
C GLU A 304 12.26 7.78 27.16
N HIS A 305 11.91 8.34 25.99
CA HIS A 305 10.54 8.35 25.50
C HIS A 305 9.98 6.94 25.25
N ILE A 306 10.77 6.05 24.63
CA ILE A 306 10.38 4.64 24.41
C ILE A 306 10.04 3.98 25.75
N GLY A 307 10.86 4.17 26.79
CA GLY A 307 10.61 3.59 28.11
C GLY A 307 9.33 4.12 28.75
N THR A 308 9.09 5.42 28.65
CA THR A 308 7.89 6.08 29.20
C THR A 308 6.61 5.58 28.51
N GLU A 309 6.59 5.57 27.18
CA GLU A 309 5.45 5.09 26.39
C GLU A 309 5.20 3.59 26.63
N SER A 310 6.27 2.79 26.77
CA SER A 310 6.15 1.34 27.04
C SER A 310 5.46 1.08 28.38
N GLN A 311 5.85 1.81 29.43
CA GLN A 311 5.23 1.70 30.74
C GLN A 311 3.77 2.14 30.71
N GLU A 312 3.47 3.21 29.97
CA GLU A 312 2.09 3.70 29.83
C GLU A 312 1.20 2.69 29.11
N LEU A 313 1.67 2.10 28.02
CA LEU A 313 0.93 1.05 27.31
C LEU A 313 0.67 -0.16 28.22
N GLU A 314 1.66 -0.59 29.00
CA GLU A 314 1.47 -1.66 29.99
C GLU A 314 0.39 -1.32 31.01
N ASN A 315 0.34 -0.07 31.49
CA ASN A 315 -0.69 0.38 32.43
C ASN A 315 -2.09 0.35 31.78
N ILE A 316 -2.22 0.82 30.54
CA ILE A 316 -3.47 0.81 29.76
C ILE A 316 -4.00 -0.62 29.61
N LEU A 317 -3.12 -1.57 29.29
CA LEU A 317 -3.48 -2.97 29.04
C LEU A 317 -3.73 -3.76 30.33
N ARG A 318 -3.09 -3.41 31.45
CA ARG A 318 -3.30 -4.05 32.76
C ARG A 318 -4.55 -3.56 33.48
N ASN A 319 -4.94 -2.30 33.28
CA ASN A 319 -6.15 -1.72 33.88
C ASN A 319 -7.41 -2.22 33.16
N GLN A 320 -7.67 -3.53 33.22
CA GLN A 320 -9.00 -4.06 33.03
C GLN A 320 -9.78 -3.75 34.32
N GLY A 321 -10.83 -2.94 34.22
CA GLY A 321 -11.54 -2.38 35.37
C GLY A 321 -11.88 -3.43 36.44
N ASN A 322 -11.61 -3.07 37.70
CA ASN A 322 -12.24 -3.68 38.88
C ASN A 322 -13.75 -3.44 38.87
#